data_AF-A0A527XEK1-F1
#
_entry.id   AF-A0A527XEK1-F1
#
_cell.length_a   1.000
_cell.length_b   1.000
_cell.length_c   1.000
_cell.angle_alpha   90.00
_cell.angle_beta   90.00
_cell.angle_gamma   90.00
#
_symmetry.space_group_name_H-M   'P 1'
#
loop_
_entity.id
_entity.type
_entity.pdbx_description
1 polymer ?
#
loop_
_entity_poly.entity_id
_entity_poly.type
_entity_poly.pdbx_seq_one_letter_code
_entity_poly.pdbx_strand_id
1 'polypeptide(L)' 'MTHRILILGGTTEARQLAGKLARRKDFSVTLSLAGRTESPVAQGVPV' A
#
# COMPACT_ATOMS: atom_id res chain seq x y z
N MET A 1 7.06 -12.51 14.67
CA MET A 1 5.62 -12.40 14.38
C MET A 1 5.44 -11.38 13.27
N THR A 2 4.68 -11.71 12.23
CA THR A 2 4.44 -10.80 11.09
C THR A 2 3.09 -10.11 11.28
N HIS A 3 3.07 -8.77 11.28
CA HIS A 3 1.83 -8.00 11.41
C HIS A 3 1.24 -7.70 10.04
N ARG A 4 -0.06 -7.93 9.88
CA ARG A 4 -0.78 -7.69 8.62
C ARG A 4 -1.42 -6.30 8.69
N ILE A 5 -1.14 -5.46 7.69
CA ILE A 5 -1.58 -4.07 7.64
C ILE A 5 -2.31 -3.85 6.31
N LEU A 6 -3.53 -3.34 6.41
CA LEU A 6 -4.30 -2.82 5.29
C LEU A 6 -4.22 -1.28 5.31
N ILE A 7 -3.80 -0.69 4.20
CA ILE A 7 -3.76 0.76 4.01
C ILE A 7 -4.84 1.13 2.99
N LEU A 8 -5.73 2.04 3.35
CA LEU A 8 -6.66 2.65 2.39
C LEU A 8 -5.92 3.77 1.65
N GLY A 9 -5.71 3.54 0.36
CA GLY A 9 -4.90 4.37 -0.51
C GLY A 9 -5.67 5.50 -1.18
N GLY A 10 -5.12 5.98 -2.30
CA GLY A 10 -5.66 7.11 -3.07
C GLY A 10 -4.94 8.43 -2.79
N THR A 11 -3.97 8.45 -1.88
CA THR A 11 -3.10 9.61 -1.62
C THR A 11 -1.63 9.27 -1.84
N THR A 12 -0.81 10.30 -2.02
CA THR A 12 0.65 10.16 -2.14
C THR A 12 1.26 9.60 -0.86
N GLU A 13 0.74 10.03 0.30
CA GLU A 13 1.21 9.64 1.62
C GLU A 13 0.99 8.14 1.87
N ALA A 14 -0.18 7.61 1.47
CA ALA A 14 -0.49 6.20 1.61
C ALA A 14 0.48 5.33 0.81
N ARG A 15 0.78 5.72 -0.44
CA ARG A 15 1.78 5.05 -1.28
C ARG A 15 3.18 5.07 -0.64
N GLN A 16 3.61 6.25 -0.17
CA GLN A 16 4.93 6.39 0.47
C GLN A 16 5.04 5.57 1.76
N LEU A 17 3.99 5.58 2.58
CA LEU A 17 3.91 4.79 3.80
C LEU A 17 3.98 3.29 3.48
N ALA A 18 3.18 2.82 2.52
CA ALA A 18 3.20 1.43 2.10
C ALA A 18 4.59 1.00 1.60
N GLY A 19 5.24 1.83 0.78
CA GLY A 19 6.59 1.57 0.28
C GLY A 19 7.65 1.52 1.37
N LYS A 20 7.51 2.32 2.45
CA LYS A 20 8.41 2.26 3.62
C LYS A 20 8.18 0.98 4.43
N LEU A 21 6.92 0.61 4.66
CA LEU A 21 6.57 -0.57 5.45
C LEU A 21 6.88 -1.88 4.72
N ALA A 22 6.70 -1.95 3.41
CA ALA A 22 6.99 -3.13 2.60
C ALA A 22 8.47 -3.54 2.58
N ARG A 23 9.39 -2.60 2.92
CA ARG A 23 10.83 -2.91 3.06
C ARG A 23 11.15 -3.64 4.36
N ARG A 24 10.21 -3.72 5.31
CA ARG A 24 10.41 -4.37 6.59
C ARG A 24 9.83 -5.78 6.59
N LYS A 25 10.63 -6.75 7.06
CA LYS A 25 10.27 -8.18 7.05
C LYS A 25 9.21 -8.56 8.09
N ASP A 26 8.96 -7.69 9.08
CA ASP A 26 7.97 -7.90 10.12
C ASP A 26 6.54 -7.48 9.72
N PHE A 27 6.37 -6.93 8.51
CA PHE A 27 5.08 -6.47 8.00
C PHE A 27 4.66 -7.14 6.70
N SER A 28 3.39 -7.49 6.63
CA SER A 28 2.68 -7.87 5.40
C SER A 28 1.70 -6.75 5.06
N VAL A 29 1.99 -5.98 4.02
CA VAL A 29 1.24 -4.76 3.67
C VAL A 29 0.39 -4.99 2.41
N THR A 30 -0.86 -4.54 2.46
CA THR A 30 -1.77 -4.45 1.30
C THR A 30 -2.31 -3.03 1.19
N LEU A 31 -2.38 -2.46 0.00
CA LEU A 31 -2.85 -1.10 -0.26
C LEU A 31 -4.13 -1.10 -1.11
N SER A 32 -5.29 -0.85 -0.51
CA SER A 32 -6.56 -0.85 -1.24
C SER A 32 -6.83 0.50 -1.92
N LEU A 33 -7.17 0.48 -3.21
CA LEU A 33 -7.61 1.66 -3.96
C LEU A 33 -9.13 1.64 -4.18
N ALA A 34 -9.77 2.82 -4.16
CA ALA A 34 -11.22 2.96 -4.29
C ALA A 34 -11.77 2.75 -5.71
N GLY A 35 -10.93 2.45 -6.71
CA GLY A 35 -11.38 2.18 -8.09
C GLY A 35 -11.99 3.37 -8.85
N ARG A 36 -11.74 4.62 -8.42
CA ARG A 36 -12.30 5.83 -9.06
C ARG A 36 -11.53 6.31 -10.29
N THR A 37 -10.44 5.63 -10.65
CA THR A 37 -9.55 5.97 -11.77
C THR A 37 -9.32 4.73 -12.60
N GLU A 38 -9.47 4.84 -13.92
CA GLU A 38 -9.32 3.72 -14.86
C GLU A 38 -7.88 3.17 -14.92
N SER A 39 -6.88 4.06 -14.75
CA SER A 39 -5.46 3.73 -14.83
C SER A 39 -4.71 4.31 -13.62
N PRO A 40 -4.81 3.69 -12.44
CA PRO A 40 -4.08 4.14 -11.26
C PRO A 40 -2.58 3.95 -11.45
N VAL A 41 -1.79 4.90 -10.92
CA VAL A 41 -0.33 4.82 -10.96
C VAL A 41 0.20 3.59 -10.21
N ALA A 42 1.36 3.09 -10.60
CA ALA A 42 2.00 1.95 -9.93
C ALA A 42 2.30 2.28 -8.45
N GLN A 43 1.82 1.42 -7.53
CA GLN A 43 1.92 1.66 -6.09
C GLN A 43 3.16 1.02 -5.43
N GLY A 44 3.82 0.07 -6.09
CA GLY A 44 5.03 -0.58 -5.58
C GLY A 44 4.79 -1.54 -4.40
N VAL A 45 3.53 -1.85 -4.11
CA VAL A 45 3.06 -2.81 -3.10
C VAL A 45 1.82 -3.53 -3.65
N PRO A 46 1.44 -4.70 -3.10
CA PRO A 46 0.19 -5.36 -3.47
C PRO A 46 -1.00 -4.42 -3.24
N VAL A 47 -1.89 -4.34 -4.23
CA VAL A 47 -3.12 -3.53 -4.21
C VAL A 47 -4.38 -4.39 -4.26
#